data_AF-D1B5F6-F1
#
_entry.id   AF-D1B5F6-F1
#
_cell.length_a   1.000
_cell.length_b   1.000
_cell.length_c   1.000
_cell.angle_alpha   90.00
_cell.angle_beta   90.00
_cell.angle_gamma   90.00
#
_symmetry.space_group_name_H-M   'P 1'
#
loop_
_entity.id
_entity.type
_entity.pdbx_description
1 polymer ?
#
loop_
_entity_poly.entity_id
_entity_poly.type
_entity_poly.pdbx_seq_one_letter_code
_entity_poly.pdbx_strand_id
1 'polypeptide(L)'
;MTFTLREAIREIFRSGADYLGHRGSVGDLLIHKDELVPLIEADDAMPVSEVISRFESRRGQGPDSSSLRVFWVELPSNRPGWEDLPPWWGVPLPLFSRGKGRLNQEAERVFGSLPSLVERLSQAVDSGEEVVSLSEDMVLMMRQLCDQIYLIEDVSCDSQSAREICRWASVGRSLVDRFRANGLDVRFHQADEVIDRPGEVIPCLWEGELMGYVSIPCPPMEGAPDPEISPKGSSRKGVRRSKVRSQD
;
A
#
# COMPACT_ATOMS: atom_id res chain seq x y z
N MET A 1 -2.05 -29.73 -24.60
CA MET A 1 -2.76 -30.91 -24.08
C MET A 1 -2.28 -31.13 -22.65
N THR A 2 -3.20 -31.23 -21.69
CA THR A 2 -2.89 -31.40 -20.26
C THR A 2 -2.61 -32.86 -19.97
N PHE A 3 -1.43 -33.17 -19.42
CA PHE A 3 -1.08 -34.52 -18.99
C PHE A 3 -1.85 -34.88 -17.71
N THR A 4 -2.69 -35.92 -17.78
CA THR A 4 -3.65 -36.29 -16.72
C THR A 4 -3.14 -37.43 -15.84
N LEU A 5 -3.70 -37.57 -14.64
CA LEU A 5 -3.36 -38.62 -13.68
C LEU A 5 -3.54 -40.03 -14.28
N ARG A 6 -4.62 -40.25 -15.03
CA ARG A 6 -4.85 -41.50 -15.78
C ARG A 6 -3.73 -41.80 -16.77
N GLU A 7 -3.21 -40.81 -17.48
CA GLU A 7 -2.10 -40.97 -18.42
C GLU A 7 -0.78 -41.25 -17.70
N ALA A 8 -0.48 -40.50 -16.63
CA ALA A 8 0.71 -40.73 -15.81
C ALA A 8 0.78 -42.16 -15.28
N ILE A 9 -0.33 -42.68 -14.76
CA ILE A 9 -0.37 -44.02 -14.18
C ILE A 9 -0.25 -45.10 -15.25
N ARG A 10 -0.88 -44.91 -16.42
CA ARG A 10 -0.66 -45.80 -17.56
C ARG A 10 0.81 -45.87 -17.94
N GLU A 11 1.52 -44.75 -17.96
CA GLU A 11 2.95 -44.74 -18.28
C GLU A 11 3.82 -45.36 -17.17
N ILE A 12 3.49 -45.15 -15.90
CA ILE A 12 4.16 -45.81 -14.76
C ILE A 12 4.05 -47.33 -14.90
N PHE A 13 2.85 -47.85 -15.15
CA PHE A 13 2.65 -49.30 -15.33
C PHE A 13 3.31 -49.84 -16.61
N ARG A 14 3.30 -49.09 -17.72
CA ARG A 14 3.97 -49.51 -18.97
C ARG A 14 5.49 -49.54 -18.84
N SER A 15 6.06 -48.56 -18.17
CA SER A 15 7.51 -48.46 -17.96
C SER A 15 8.04 -49.39 -16.87
N GLY A 16 7.15 -49.99 -16.07
CA GLY A 16 7.53 -50.82 -14.92
C GLY A 16 8.15 -49.99 -13.78
N ALA A 17 7.82 -48.71 -13.73
CA ALA A 17 8.21 -47.80 -12.64
C ALA A 17 7.34 -48.02 -11.40
N ASP A 18 7.91 -47.73 -10.24
CA ASP A 18 7.22 -47.78 -8.95
C ASP A 18 6.88 -46.38 -8.43
N TYR A 19 7.55 -45.35 -8.96
CA TYR A 19 7.41 -43.97 -8.54
C TYR A 19 7.12 -43.03 -9.71
N LEU A 20 6.29 -42.03 -9.44
CA LEU A 20 6.19 -40.80 -10.20
C LEU A 20 7.21 -39.80 -9.67
N GLY A 21 8.13 -39.35 -10.54
CA GLY A 21 9.16 -38.38 -10.18
C GLY A 21 8.94 -37.02 -10.81
N HIS A 22 9.14 -35.94 -10.05
CA HIS A 22 9.18 -34.57 -10.55
C HIS A 22 10.44 -33.84 -10.07
N ARG A 23 11.28 -33.42 -11.02
CA ARG A 23 12.52 -32.69 -10.74
C ARG A 23 12.22 -31.24 -10.38
N GLY A 24 12.78 -30.76 -9.27
CA GLY A 24 12.66 -29.38 -8.82
C GLY A 24 14.01 -28.76 -8.48
N SER A 25 14.10 -27.43 -8.43
CA SER A 25 15.36 -26.73 -8.15
C SER A 25 15.88 -26.93 -6.71
N VAL A 26 15.00 -27.37 -5.79
CA VAL A 26 15.30 -27.61 -4.37
C VAL A 26 15.34 -29.11 -4.06
N GLY A 27 15.31 -29.96 -5.09
CA GLY A 27 15.33 -31.41 -4.98
C GLY A 27 14.17 -32.08 -5.71
N ASP A 28 14.27 -33.41 -5.78
CA ASP A 28 13.30 -34.25 -6.47
C ASP A 28 12.11 -34.55 -5.55
N LEU A 29 10.93 -34.65 -6.17
CA LEU A 29 9.72 -35.17 -5.54
C LEU A 29 9.47 -36.57 -6.10
N LEU A 30 9.29 -37.55 -5.22
CA LEU A 30 8.98 -38.93 -5.57
C LEU A 30 7.66 -39.31 -4.89
N ILE A 31 6.70 -39.79 -5.67
CA ILE A 31 5.39 -40.25 -5.19
C ILE A 31 5.25 -41.72 -5.58
N HIS A 32 5.00 -42.61 -4.62
CA HIS A 32 4.84 -44.03 -4.93
C HIS A 32 3.50 -44.27 -5.66
N LYS A 33 3.46 -45.22 -6.60
CA LYS A 33 2.25 -45.52 -7.37
C LYS A 33 1.03 -45.85 -6.50
N ASP A 34 1.24 -46.48 -5.35
CA ASP A 34 0.15 -46.82 -4.41
C ASP A 34 -0.48 -45.57 -3.76
N GLU A 35 0.28 -44.49 -3.63
CA GLU A 35 -0.23 -43.20 -3.13
C GLU A 35 -1.07 -42.47 -4.19
N LEU A 36 -0.94 -42.85 -5.46
CA LEU A 36 -1.74 -42.30 -6.55
C LEU A 36 -3.09 -42.99 -6.71
N VAL A 37 -3.25 -44.23 -6.19
CA VAL A 37 -4.49 -45.03 -6.32
C VAL A 37 -5.71 -44.31 -5.72
N PRO A 38 -5.67 -43.76 -4.50
CA PRO A 38 -6.81 -43.04 -3.93
C PRO A 38 -7.19 -41.79 -4.74
N LEU A 39 -6.24 -41.18 -5.45
CA LEU A 39 -6.47 -39.99 -6.27
C LEU A 39 -7.18 -40.33 -7.58
N ILE A 40 -6.91 -41.51 -8.17
CA ILE A 40 -7.66 -42.01 -9.32
C ILE A 40 -9.13 -42.25 -8.95
N GLU A 41 -9.37 -42.86 -7.79
CA GLU A 41 -10.72 -43.18 -7.35
C GLU A 41 -11.55 -41.91 -7.13
N ALA A 42 -10.91 -40.80 -6.79
CA ALA A 42 -11.53 -39.50 -6.61
C ALA A 42 -11.73 -38.73 -7.93
N ASP A 43 -10.68 -38.60 -8.75
CA ASP A 43 -10.71 -37.91 -10.04
C ASP A 43 -9.54 -38.35 -10.92
N ASP A 44 -9.81 -39.19 -11.91
CA ASP A 44 -8.80 -39.70 -12.81
C ASP A 44 -8.45 -38.76 -13.99
N ALA A 45 -9.24 -37.72 -14.20
CA ALA A 45 -8.97 -36.65 -15.16
C ALA A 45 -8.10 -35.53 -14.56
N MET A 46 -7.78 -35.61 -13.26
CA MET A 46 -6.97 -34.62 -12.55
C MET A 46 -5.64 -34.35 -13.27
N PRO A 47 -5.27 -33.08 -13.52
CA PRO A 47 -3.97 -32.74 -14.09
C PRO A 47 -2.82 -33.18 -13.17
N VAL A 48 -1.74 -33.70 -13.75
CA VAL A 48 -0.57 -34.17 -12.97
C VAL A 48 0.11 -33.03 -12.20
N SER A 49 -0.03 -31.78 -12.64
CA SER A 49 0.40 -30.58 -11.90
C SER A 49 -0.31 -30.41 -10.56
N GLU A 50 -1.61 -30.72 -10.50
CA GLU A 50 -2.42 -30.67 -9.28
C GLU A 50 -2.10 -31.85 -8.36
N VAL A 51 -1.75 -33.00 -8.93
CA VAL A 51 -1.25 -34.14 -8.15
C VAL A 51 0.09 -33.77 -7.49
N ILE A 52 1.01 -33.15 -8.22
CA ILE A 52 2.32 -32.74 -7.69
C ILE A 52 2.19 -31.68 -6.59
N SER A 53 1.30 -30.69 -6.76
CA SER A 53 1.10 -29.62 -5.76
C SER A 53 0.71 -30.16 -4.38
N ARG A 54 -0.09 -31.24 -4.33
CA ARG A 54 -0.51 -31.90 -3.08
C ARG A 54 0.62 -32.56 -2.30
N PHE A 55 1.72 -32.91 -2.96
CA PHE A 55 2.88 -33.58 -2.34
C PHE A 55 4.11 -32.67 -2.27
N GLU A 56 3.99 -31.40 -2.66
CA GLU A 56 5.11 -30.46 -2.78
C GLU A 56 5.88 -30.28 -1.47
N SER A 57 5.20 -30.39 -0.32
CA SER A 57 5.82 -30.30 1.02
C SER A 57 6.84 -31.40 1.33
N ARG A 58 6.87 -32.49 0.54
CA ARG A 58 7.77 -33.64 0.71
C ARG A 58 8.99 -33.59 -0.22
N ARG A 59 9.13 -32.53 -1.01
CA ARG A 59 10.25 -32.37 -1.95
C ARG A 59 11.60 -32.46 -1.23
N GLY A 60 12.52 -33.25 -1.76
CA GLY A 60 13.85 -33.47 -1.16
C GLY A 60 13.85 -34.32 0.12
N GLN A 61 12.70 -34.83 0.57
CA GLN A 61 12.57 -35.70 1.74
C GLN A 61 12.37 -37.18 1.35
N GLY A 62 12.54 -37.50 0.06
CA GLY A 62 12.33 -38.82 -0.50
C GLY A 62 13.57 -39.74 -0.41
N PRO A 63 13.38 -41.05 -0.65
CA PRO A 63 14.48 -42.00 -0.79
C PRO A 63 15.40 -41.65 -1.96
N ASP A 64 16.68 -42.02 -1.87
CA ASP A 64 17.66 -41.78 -2.94
C ASP A 64 17.20 -42.41 -4.27
N SER A 65 17.06 -41.56 -5.29
CA SER A 65 16.53 -41.93 -6.61
C SER A 65 17.45 -42.86 -7.42
N SER A 66 18.69 -43.06 -6.97
CA SER A 66 19.75 -43.82 -7.67
C SER A 66 19.45 -45.33 -7.82
N SER A 67 18.59 -45.88 -6.97
CA SER A 67 18.21 -47.30 -6.96
C SER A 67 16.74 -47.56 -7.27
N LEU A 68 15.96 -46.51 -7.56
CA LEU A 68 14.52 -46.59 -7.74
C LEU A 68 14.13 -46.57 -9.22
N ARG A 69 13.04 -47.27 -9.54
CA ARG A 69 12.41 -47.19 -10.87
C ARG A 69 11.43 -46.03 -10.89
N VAL A 70 11.88 -44.91 -11.44
CA VAL A 70 11.13 -43.65 -11.43
C VAL A 70 10.71 -43.29 -12.85
N PHE A 71 9.41 -43.05 -13.04
CA PHE A 71 8.88 -42.39 -14.22
C PHE A 71 8.95 -40.88 -14.00
N TRP A 72 9.91 -40.22 -14.65
CA TRP A 72 10.08 -38.77 -14.55
C TRP A 72 9.07 -38.06 -15.43
N VAL A 73 8.20 -37.28 -14.81
CA VAL A 73 7.31 -36.38 -15.53
C VAL A 73 7.98 -35.03 -15.66
N GLU A 74 8.27 -34.69 -16.91
CA GLU A 74 8.52 -33.32 -17.32
C GLU A 74 7.17 -32.64 -17.42
N LEU A 75 6.70 -32.07 -16.32
CA LEU A 75 5.65 -31.08 -16.42
C LEU A 75 6.23 -29.89 -17.19
N PRO A 76 5.45 -29.26 -18.10
CA PRO A 76 5.76 -27.89 -18.48
C PRO A 76 5.91 -27.14 -17.16
N SER A 77 7.11 -26.63 -16.93
CA SER A 77 7.44 -26.00 -15.66
C SER A 77 6.36 -24.94 -15.42
N ASN A 78 5.50 -25.15 -14.42
CA ASN A 78 4.58 -24.09 -14.00
C ASN A 78 5.34 -22.95 -13.30
N ARG A 79 6.67 -22.98 -13.35
CA ARG A 79 7.52 -21.80 -13.50
C ARG A 79 7.57 -21.46 -14.98
N PRO A 80 6.71 -20.57 -15.50
CA PRO A 80 6.99 -20.00 -16.80
C PRO A 80 8.44 -19.56 -16.94
N GLY A 81 9.04 -19.99 -18.03
CA GLY A 81 10.27 -19.41 -18.53
C GLY A 81 10.03 -17.94 -18.86
N TRP A 82 10.92 -17.37 -19.64
CA TRP A 82 10.73 -16.01 -20.13
C TRP A 82 9.56 -15.92 -21.14
N GLU A 83 8.96 -17.06 -21.50
CA GLU A 83 7.92 -17.21 -22.52
C GLU A 83 6.48 -16.88 -22.06
N ASP A 84 6.12 -16.94 -20.76
CA ASP A 84 4.76 -16.57 -20.32
C ASP A 84 4.66 -15.18 -19.65
N LEU A 85 5.65 -14.31 -19.85
CA LEU A 85 5.45 -12.89 -19.55
C LEU A 85 4.79 -12.23 -20.75
N PRO A 86 3.88 -11.25 -20.53
CA PRO A 86 3.25 -10.56 -21.63
C PRO A 86 4.28 -9.94 -22.58
N PRO A 87 3.99 -9.84 -23.89
CA PRO A 87 4.93 -9.29 -24.87
C PRO A 87 5.34 -7.84 -24.56
N TRP A 88 4.54 -7.14 -23.76
CA TRP A 88 4.80 -5.79 -23.28
C TRP A 88 5.63 -5.73 -22.00
N TRP A 89 6.14 -6.83 -21.44
CA TRP A 89 6.91 -6.81 -20.18
C TRP A 89 8.12 -5.86 -20.19
N GLY A 90 8.72 -5.65 -21.36
CA GLY A 90 9.84 -4.73 -21.57
C GLY A 90 9.44 -3.25 -21.76
N VAL A 91 8.19 -2.86 -21.51
CA VAL A 91 7.77 -1.45 -21.54
C VAL A 91 8.57 -0.62 -20.52
N PRO A 92 8.73 0.70 -20.76
CA PRO A 92 9.42 1.61 -19.84
C PRO A 92 8.53 1.98 -18.65
N LEU A 93 7.92 0.99 -18.01
CA LEU A 93 7.18 1.13 -16.77
C LEU A 93 7.76 0.14 -15.75
N PRO A 94 7.90 0.52 -14.47
CA PRO A 94 8.37 -0.41 -13.45
C PRO A 94 7.32 -1.48 -13.14
N LEU A 95 7.61 -2.74 -13.45
CA LEU A 95 6.67 -3.85 -13.28
C LEU A 95 7.20 -4.93 -12.34
N PHE A 96 6.29 -5.53 -11.59
CA PHE A 96 6.50 -6.70 -10.76
C PHE A 96 5.55 -7.82 -11.15
N SER A 97 6.05 -9.05 -11.19
CA SER A 97 5.23 -10.24 -11.43
C SER A 97 5.27 -11.17 -10.22
N ARG A 98 4.14 -11.30 -9.51
CA ARG A 98 3.97 -12.13 -8.32
C ARG A 98 4.07 -13.62 -8.62
N GLY A 99 3.47 -14.06 -9.73
CA GLY A 99 3.58 -15.45 -10.19
C GLY A 99 5.02 -15.84 -10.53
N LYS A 100 5.89 -14.83 -10.70
CA LYS A 100 7.30 -14.99 -11.06
C LYS A 100 8.31 -14.65 -10.00
N GLY A 101 7.91 -13.87 -9.00
CA GLY A 101 8.86 -13.26 -8.08
C GLY A 101 9.95 -12.50 -8.83
N ARG A 102 9.60 -11.66 -9.82
CA ARG A 102 10.61 -10.88 -10.56
C ARG A 102 10.12 -9.50 -10.98
N LEU A 103 11.10 -8.63 -11.14
CA LEU A 103 10.96 -7.27 -11.66
C LEU A 103 11.27 -7.25 -13.15
N ASN A 104 10.71 -6.29 -13.88
CA ASN A 104 11.18 -6.01 -15.24
C ASN A 104 12.44 -5.12 -15.20
N GLN A 105 13.07 -4.97 -16.36
CA GLN A 105 14.31 -4.19 -16.48
C GLN A 105 14.16 -2.76 -15.97
N GLU A 106 13.00 -2.14 -16.21
CA GLU A 106 12.75 -0.77 -15.76
C GLU A 106 12.61 -0.67 -14.25
N ALA A 107 11.92 -1.62 -13.60
CA ALA A 107 11.84 -1.66 -12.15
C ALA A 107 13.22 -1.92 -11.51
N GLU A 108 14.03 -2.80 -12.08
CA GLU A 108 15.41 -3.01 -11.61
C GLU A 108 16.27 -1.75 -11.81
N ARG A 109 16.05 -0.99 -12.88
CA ARG A 109 16.74 0.28 -13.14
C ARG A 109 16.38 1.36 -12.13
N VAL A 110 15.10 1.49 -11.79
CA VAL A 110 14.58 2.55 -10.91
C VAL A 110 14.80 2.21 -9.43
N PHE A 111 14.52 0.97 -9.03
CA PHE A 111 14.50 0.56 -7.63
C PHE A 111 15.68 -0.34 -7.21
N GLY A 112 16.50 -0.76 -8.18
CA GLY A 112 17.55 -1.76 -7.97
C GLY A 112 17.02 -3.19 -7.95
N SER A 113 17.92 -4.16 -8.17
CA SER A 113 17.62 -5.58 -8.03
C SER A 113 17.93 -6.07 -6.61
N LEU A 114 17.05 -5.74 -5.67
CA LEU A 114 17.17 -6.24 -4.30
C LEU A 114 16.30 -7.49 -4.13
N PRO A 115 16.86 -8.66 -3.76
CA PRO A 115 16.07 -9.85 -3.45
C PRO A 115 14.99 -9.58 -2.37
N SER A 116 15.30 -8.69 -1.42
CA SER A 116 14.38 -8.23 -0.38
C SER A 116 13.19 -7.42 -0.91
N LEU A 117 13.35 -6.73 -2.05
CA LEU A 117 12.25 -5.97 -2.67
C LEU A 117 11.18 -6.92 -3.20
N VAL A 118 11.60 -7.94 -3.97
CA VAL A 118 10.69 -8.95 -4.51
C VAL A 118 9.94 -9.67 -3.40
N GLU A 119 10.62 -10.02 -2.30
CA GLU A 119 10.01 -10.65 -1.13
C GLU A 119 8.95 -9.75 -0.48
N ARG A 120 9.29 -8.48 -0.22
CA ARG A 120 8.36 -7.48 0.34
C ARG A 120 7.12 -7.28 -0.54
N LEU A 121 7.31 -7.13 -1.85
CA LEU A 121 6.20 -6.96 -2.80
C LEU A 121 5.34 -8.23 -2.86
N SER A 122 5.96 -9.40 -2.80
CA SER A 122 5.22 -10.67 -2.77
C SER A 122 4.36 -10.79 -1.51
N GLN A 123 4.93 -10.43 -0.36
CA GLN A 123 4.21 -10.42 0.92
C GLN A 123 3.04 -9.44 0.90
N ALA A 124 3.24 -8.24 0.34
CA ALA A 124 2.20 -7.24 0.22
C ALA A 124 1.04 -7.71 -0.67
N VAL A 125 1.34 -8.37 -1.80
CA VAL A 125 0.30 -8.99 -2.63
C VAL A 125 -0.47 -10.05 -1.83
N ASP A 126 0.23 -10.88 -1.08
CA ASP A 126 -0.39 -11.97 -0.29
C ASP A 126 -1.25 -11.43 0.87
N SER A 127 -0.91 -10.27 1.46
CA SER A 127 -1.70 -9.61 2.49
C SER A 127 -2.80 -8.68 1.94
N GLY A 128 -2.82 -8.45 0.62
CA GLY A 128 -3.74 -7.51 -0.02
C GLY A 128 -3.38 -6.04 0.22
N GLU A 129 -2.13 -5.75 0.55
CA GLU A 129 -1.60 -4.39 0.71
C GLU A 129 -1.24 -3.79 -0.65
N GLU A 130 -1.80 -2.62 -0.94
CA GLU A 130 -1.48 -1.85 -2.15
C GLU A 130 -0.29 -0.91 -1.94
N VAL A 131 0.03 -0.58 -0.69
CA VAL A 131 1.12 0.36 -0.35
C VAL A 131 2.15 -0.33 0.52
N VAL A 132 3.41 -0.29 0.09
CA VAL A 132 4.53 -1.00 0.71
C VAL A 132 5.59 -0.01 1.15
N SER A 133 5.87 0.04 2.46
CA SER A 133 6.99 0.82 3.01
C SER A 133 8.24 -0.05 3.07
N LEU A 134 9.25 0.29 2.26
CA LEU A 134 10.54 -0.40 2.30
C LEU A 134 11.46 0.19 3.37
N SER A 135 11.42 1.52 3.51
CA SER A 135 12.09 2.32 4.53
C SER A 135 11.19 3.50 4.92
N GLU A 136 11.68 4.40 5.80
CA GLU A 136 10.97 5.63 6.13
C GLU A 136 10.81 6.57 4.92
N ASP A 137 11.78 6.52 4.01
CA ASP A 137 11.92 7.42 2.86
C ASP A 137 11.46 6.79 1.53
N MET A 138 11.17 5.49 1.51
CA MET A 138 10.79 4.77 0.30
C MET A 138 9.47 4.04 0.49
N VAL A 139 8.43 4.59 -0.11
CA VAL A 139 7.07 4.07 -0.10
C VAL A 139 6.63 3.83 -1.54
N LEU A 140 6.28 2.58 -1.83
CA LEU A 140 5.85 2.16 -3.16
C LEU A 140 4.37 1.84 -3.15
N MET A 141 3.68 2.20 -4.22
CA MET A 141 2.31 1.78 -4.48
C MET A 141 2.33 0.71 -5.56
N MET A 142 1.59 -0.37 -5.34
CA MET A 142 1.38 -1.45 -6.29
C MET A 142 -0.02 -1.36 -6.86
N ARG A 143 -0.13 -1.23 -8.19
CA ARG A 143 -1.40 -1.29 -8.88
C ARG A 143 -1.45 -2.53 -9.77
N GLN A 144 -2.44 -3.39 -9.54
CA GLN A 144 -2.62 -4.57 -10.39
C GLN A 144 -3.02 -4.15 -11.81
N LEU A 145 -2.32 -4.69 -12.82
CA LEU A 145 -2.65 -4.47 -14.22
C LEU A 145 -3.44 -5.64 -14.81
N CYS A 146 -2.93 -6.86 -14.61
CA CYS A 146 -3.53 -8.11 -15.04
C CYS A 146 -2.96 -9.27 -14.22
N ASP A 147 -3.41 -10.50 -14.48
CA ASP A 147 -2.96 -11.77 -13.89
C ASP A 147 -1.58 -11.73 -13.23
N GLN A 148 -1.56 -11.50 -11.91
CA GLN A 148 -0.35 -11.51 -11.07
C GLN A 148 0.76 -10.52 -11.50
N ILE A 149 0.43 -9.48 -12.27
CA ILE A 149 1.33 -8.41 -12.72
C ILE A 149 0.87 -7.07 -12.18
N TYR A 150 1.82 -6.36 -11.58
CA TYR A 150 1.63 -5.13 -10.85
C TYR A 150 2.55 -4.05 -11.42
N LEU A 151 2.00 -2.85 -11.58
CA LEU A 151 2.75 -1.62 -11.76
C LEU A 151 3.25 -1.16 -10.39
N ILE A 152 4.52 -0.75 -10.32
CA ILE A 152 5.12 -0.19 -9.12
C ILE A 152 5.31 1.31 -9.35
N GLU A 153 4.76 2.12 -8.46
CA GLU A 153 4.90 3.58 -8.46
C GLU A 153 5.59 4.03 -7.18
N ASP A 154 6.52 4.97 -7.32
CA ASP A 154 7.13 5.64 -6.15
C ASP A 154 6.21 6.75 -5.67
N VAL A 155 5.64 6.56 -4.48
CA VAL A 155 4.72 7.52 -3.82
C VAL A 155 5.35 8.10 -2.56
N SER A 156 6.67 8.06 -2.45
CA SER A 156 7.40 8.52 -1.26
C SER A 156 7.13 9.99 -0.96
N CYS A 157 7.09 10.84 -2.00
CA CYS A 157 6.79 12.27 -1.85
C CYS A 157 5.36 12.50 -1.35
N ASP A 158 4.38 11.85 -1.97
CA ASP A 158 2.97 11.97 -1.58
C ASP A 158 2.74 11.47 -0.14
N SER A 159 3.40 10.37 0.23
CA SER A 159 3.36 9.81 1.59
C SER A 159 3.97 10.78 2.61
N GLN A 160 5.09 11.43 2.29
CA GLN A 160 5.71 12.45 3.14
C GLN A 160 4.78 13.67 3.31
N SER A 161 4.20 14.18 2.23
CA SER A 161 3.23 15.29 2.28
C SER A 161 2.01 14.93 3.11
N ALA A 162 1.45 13.72 2.95
CA ALA A 162 0.34 13.24 3.75
C ALA A 162 0.69 13.16 5.25
N ARG A 163 1.90 12.69 5.60
CA ARG A 163 2.39 12.68 6.99
C ARG A 163 2.52 14.09 7.57
N GLU A 164 2.99 15.05 6.78
CA GLU A 164 3.08 16.45 7.21
C GLU A 164 1.70 17.06 7.47
N ILE A 165 0.73 16.83 6.58
CA ILE A 165 -0.67 17.24 6.77
C ILE A 165 -1.21 16.65 8.09
N CYS A 166 -1.03 15.35 8.29
CA CYS A 166 -1.46 14.67 9.52
C CYS A 166 -0.80 15.27 10.77
N ARG A 167 0.48 15.67 10.69
CA ARG A 167 1.18 16.34 11.80
C ARG A 167 0.55 17.69 12.12
N TRP A 168 0.32 18.54 11.12
CA TRP A 168 -0.34 19.84 11.33
C TRP A 168 -1.76 19.71 11.85
N ALA A 169 -2.54 18.76 11.32
CA ALA A 169 -3.87 18.43 11.82
C ALA A 169 -3.84 17.98 13.29
N SER A 170 -2.85 17.16 13.67
CA SER A 170 -2.66 16.69 15.05
C SER A 170 -2.31 17.83 16.01
N VAL A 171 -1.47 18.78 15.58
CA VAL A 171 -1.14 19.99 16.35
C VAL A 171 -2.39 20.84 16.57
N GLY A 172 -3.14 21.12 15.50
CA GLY A 172 -4.39 21.88 15.58
C GLY A 172 -5.41 21.21 16.50
N ARG A 173 -5.56 19.88 16.40
CA ARG A 173 -6.46 19.11 17.27
C ARG A 173 -6.05 19.20 18.74
N SER A 174 -4.76 19.01 19.03
CA SER A 174 -4.22 19.08 20.40
C SER A 174 -4.42 20.47 21.00
N LEU A 175 -4.25 21.53 20.20
CA LEU A 175 -4.49 22.91 20.62
C LEU A 175 -5.96 23.16 20.96
N VAL A 176 -6.88 22.68 20.13
CA VAL A 176 -8.33 22.80 20.35
C VAL A 176 -8.75 22.02 21.60
N ASP A 177 -8.26 20.80 21.78
CA ASP A 177 -8.56 19.98 22.94
C ASP A 177 -8.04 20.65 24.23
N ARG A 178 -6.87 21.32 24.19
CA ARG A 178 -6.36 22.14 25.30
C ARG A 178 -7.28 23.31 25.63
N PHE A 179 -7.76 24.05 24.63
CA PHE A 179 -8.68 25.16 24.87
C PHE A 179 -10.02 24.70 25.46
N ARG A 180 -10.55 23.58 24.96
CA ARG A 180 -11.76 22.95 25.51
C ARG A 180 -11.57 22.47 26.94
N ALA A 181 -10.42 21.89 27.27
CA ALA A 181 -10.08 21.51 28.64
C ALA A 181 -10.04 22.71 29.60
N ASN A 182 -9.73 23.91 29.08
CA ASN A 182 -9.79 25.17 29.82
C ASN A 182 -11.18 25.83 29.81
N GLY A 183 -12.22 25.14 29.34
CA GLY A 183 -13.61 25.62 29.34
C GLY A 183 -13.98 26.55 28.17
N LEU A 184 -13.15 26.68 27.14
CA LEU A 184 -13.44 27.50 25.97
C LEU A 184 -14.17 26.70 24.87
N ASP A 185 -15.26 27.27 24.34
CA ASP A 185 -16.02 26.69 23.23
C ASP A 185 -15.40 27.07 21.87
N VAL A 186 -14.34 26.35 21.49
CA VAL A 186 -13.67 26.55 20.18
C VAL A 186 -14.49 25.91 19.06
N ARG A 187 -14.76 26.72 18.02
CA ARG A 187 -15.55 26.33 16.83
C ARG A 187 -14.77 26.53 15.53
N PHE A 188 -15.16 25.72 14.55
CA PHE A 188 -14.65 25.79 13.18
C PHE A 188 -15.75 26.33 12.27
N HIS A 189 -15.36 27.16 11.33
CA HIS A 189 -16.23 27.82 10.36
C HIS A 189 -15.70 27.57 8.95
N GLN A 190 -16.61 27.36 8.01
CA GLN A 190 -16.24 27.31 6.59
C GLN A 190 -15.75 28.68 6.10
N ALA A 191 -15.03 28.70 4.97
CA ALA A 191 -14.43 29.92 4.43
C ALA A 191 -15.46 30.99 4.00
N ASP A 192 -16.70 30.59 3.72
CA ASP A 192 -17.81 31.46 3.30
C ASP A 192 -18.73 31.90 4.45
N GLU A 193 -18.50 31.41 5.68
CA GLU A 193 -19.31 31.78 6.83
C GLU A 193 -18.97 33.18 7.37
N VAL A 194 -20.02 33.99 7.62
CA VAL A 194 -19.87 35.27 8.32
C VAL A 194 -19.78 35.01 9.82
N ILE A 195 -18.63 35.35 10.42
CA ILE A 195 -18.34 35.12 11.83
C ILE A 195 -18.67 36.39 12.63
N ASP A 196 -19.89 36.44 13.18
CA ASP A 196 -20.35 37.52 14.06
C ASP A 196 -20.30 37.07 15.54
N ARG A 197 -19.08 36.86 16.06
CA ARG A 197 -18.86 36.42 17.44
C ARG A 197 -17.69 37.18 18.09
N PRO A 198 -17.80 37.54 19.38
CA PRO A 198 -16.71 38.14 20.12
C PRO A 198 -15.63 37.09 20.41
N GLY A 199 -14.37 37.44 20.14
CA GLY A 199 -13.23 36.54 20.35
C GLY A 199 -12.15 36.72 19.29
N GLU A 200 -11.16 35.84 19.35
CA GLU A 200 -10.12 35.74 18.34
C GLU A 200 -10.62 34.85 17.20
N VAL A 201 -10.47 35.32 15.97
CA VAL A 201 -10.80 34.56 14.76
C VAL A 201 -9.50 34.37 13.97
N ILE A 202 -9.09 33.11 13.85
CA ILE A 202 -7.84 32.73 13.20
C ILE A 202 -8.15 32.12 11.84
N PRO A 203 -7.63 32.69 10.72
CA PRO A 203 -7.77 32.07 9.41
C PRO A 203 -6.89 30.82 9.33
N CYS A 204 -7.47 29.71 8.86
CA CYS A 204 -6.75 28.47 8.60
C CYS A 204 -6.39 28.40 7.12
N LEU A 205 -5.10 28.55 6.84
CA LEU A 205 -4.56 28.51 5.49
C LEU A 205 -3.80 27.20 5.25
N TRP A 206 -3.99 26.60 4.06
CA TRP A 206 -3.17 25.49 3.57
C TRP A 206 -2.59 25.90 2.21
N GLU A 207 -1.26 25.91 2.07
CA GLU A 207 -0.57 26.35 0.83
C GLU A 207 -1.04 27.72 0.28
N GLY A 208 -1.48 28.61 1.17
CA GLY A 208 -2.00 29.94 0.83
C GLY A 208 -3.48 29.98 0.47
N GLU A 209 -4.16 28.84 0.40
CA GLU A 209 -5.61 28.74 0.22
C GLU A 209 -6.33 28.79 1.58
N LEU A 210 -7.44 29.54 1.64
CA LEU A 210 -8.26 29.65 2.84
C LEU A 210 -9.18 28.42 2.97
N MET A 211 -8.90 27.59 3.97
CA MET A 211 -9.69 26.40 4.29
C MET A 211 -10.89 26.70 5.20
N GLY A 212 -10.84 27.82 5.93
CA GLY A 212 -11.87 28.23 6.88
C GLY A 212 -11.28 29.01 8.04
N TYR A 213 -12.00 29.06 9.14
CA TYR A 213 -11.61 29.82 10.33
C TYR A 213 -11.80 29.02 11.61
N VAL A 214 -10.98 29.32 12.61
CA VAL A 214 -11.17 28.89 13.99
C VAL A 214 -11.54 30.09 14.84
N SER A 215 -12.67 30.02 15.53
CA SER A 215 -13.08 31.05 16.49
C SER A 215 -12.78 30.58 17.92
N ILE A 216 -12.02 31.38 18.65
CA ILE A 216 -11.72 31.17 20.08
C ILE A 216 -12.43 32.28 20.85
N PRO A 217 -13.44 31.96 21.68
CA PRO A 217 -14.16 32.98 22.44
C PRO A 217 -13.21 33.66 23.43
N CYS A 218 -13.29 34.99 23.51
CA CYS A 218 -12.65 35.71 24.60
C CYS A 218 -13.47 35.42 25.87
N PRO A 219 -12.86 34.92 26.96
CA PRO A 219 -13.58 34.85 28.22
C PRO A 219 -14.03 36.28 28.61
N PRO A 220 -15.25 36.46 29.15
CA PRO A 220 -15.67 37.76 29.63
C PRO A 220 -14.68 38.24 30.69
N MET A 221 -14.17 39.48 30.58
CA MET A 221 -13.42 40.09 31.67
C MET A 221 -14.37 40.26 32.86
N GLU A 222 -14.29 39.36 33.85
CA GLU A 222 -14.84 39.63 35.17
C GLU A 222 -14.05 40.80 35.77
N GLY A 223 -14.65 41.99 35.81
CA GLY A 223 -14.11 43.15 36.53
C GLY A 223 -13.60 44.31 35.67
N ALA A 224 -14.17 44.57 34.49
CA ALA A 224 -14.10 45.95 33.99
C ALA A 224 -14.94 46.83 34.93
N PRO A 225 -14.36 47.80 35.66
CA PRO A 225 -15.17 48.72 36.45
C PRO A 225 -16.11 49.45 35.50
N ASP A 226 -17.39 49.52 35.89
CA ASP A 226 -18.38 50.38 35.26
C ASP A 226 -17.74 51.75 35.00
N PRO A 227 -17.89 52.34 33.81
CA PRO A 227 -17.49 53.72 33.61
C PRO A 227 -18.42 54.58 34.48
N GLU A 228 -17.99 54.81 35.72
CA GLU A 228 -18.62 55.73 36.64
C GLU A 228 -18.82 57.05 35.92
N ILE A 229 -20.09 57.41 35.89
CA ILE A 229 -20.63 58.71 35.55
C ILE A 229 -19.71 59.82 36.09
N SER A 230 -19.23 60.68 35.21
CA SER A 230 -18.73 62.00 35.60
C SER A 230 -19.14 63.07 34.59
N PRO A 231 -19.37 64.30 35.07
CA PRO A 231 -20.56 65.06 34.75
C PRO A 231 -20.35 66.12 33.67
N LYS A 232 -21.47 66.69 33.24
CA LYS A 232 -21.63 67.79 32.28
C LYS A 232 -20.63 68.96 32.45
N GLY A 233 -20.17 69.48 31.31
CA GLY A 233 -19.57 70.83 31.12
C GLY A 233 -18.07 70.76 30.84
N SER A 234 -17.48 71.40 29.83
CA SER A 234 -17.77 72.69 29.20
C SER A 234 -17.08 72.82 27.84
N SER A 235 -17.67 73.60 26.92
CA SER A 235 -17.12 73.99 25.61
C SER A 235 -15.68 74.53 25.63
N ARG A 236 -14.90 74.24 24.56
CA ARG A 236 -14.46 75.26 23.57
C ARG A 236 -13.52 74.71 22.46
N LYS A 237 -13.89 75.04 21.22
CA LYS A 237 -13.08 75.48 20.05
C LYS A 237 -11.87 74.63 19.58
N GLY A 238 -12.14 73.80 18.57
CA GLY A 238 -11.68 73.91 17.18
C GLY A 238 -10.20 74.07 16.83
N VAL A 239 -9.67 73.18 15.96
CA VAL A 239 -8.60 73.50 15.00
C VAL A 239 -8.82 72.76 13.66
N ARG A 240 -8.64 73.56 12.61
CA ARG A 240 -8.60 73.35 11.14
C ARG A 240 -8.09 72.00 10.59
N ARG A 241 -8.80 71.55 9.56
CA ARG A 241 -8.32 70.71 8.45
C ARG A 241 -7.13 71.36 7.73
N SER A 242 -6.06 70.59 7.52
CA SER A 242 -5.07 70.85 6.48
C SER A 242 -4.86 69.61 5.61
N LYS A 243 -4.96 69.89 4.33
CA LYS A 243 -4.94 69.04 3.13
C LYS A 243 -3.50 68.57 2.89
N VAL A 244 -3.25 67.26 2.81
CA VAL A 244 -1.98 66.74 2.29
C VAL A 244 -2.10 66.65 0.78
N ARG A 245 -1.21 67.39 0.11
CA ARG A 245 -1.06 67.53 -1.33
C ARG A 245 -0.11 66.44 -1.80
N SER A 246 -0.55 65.67 -2.78
CA SER A 246 0.22 64.74 -3.59
C SER A 246 1.33 65.48 -4.35
N GLN A 247 2.50 64.84 -4.47
CA GLN A 247 3.59 65.07 -5.43
C GLN A 247 4.76 64.17 -4.99
N ASP A 248 5.54 63.49 -5.81
CA ASP A 248 5.53 63.01 -7.20
C ASP A 248 6.58 61.88 -7.20
#